data_AF-A0A812RSF4-F1
#
_entry.id   AF-A0A812RSF4-F1
#
_cell.length_a   1.000
_cell.length_b   1.000
_cell.length_c   1.000
_cell.angle_alpha   90.00
_cell.angle_beta   90.00
_cell.angle_gamma   90.00
#
_symmetry.space_group_name_H-M   'P 1'
#
loop_
_entity.id
_entity.type
_entity.pdbx_description
1 polymer ?
#
loop_
_entity_poly.entity_id
_entity_poly.type
_entity_poly.pdbx_seq_one_letter_code
_entity_poly.pdbx_strand_id
1 'polypeptide(L)'
;MLAGPARRQWTRRPRRRVWRPVLPDDATVTTEVSPTVHDQDHGPRGPQEDRGTCYAFAAATAIRSAQMRIFSRAVEKHESLVREITARFGYNGAPTRTVLDFFCPLKQLRYESLDEAAAARVVQSERPVIACFWLSEAGWRRFDDFFARNPDASLQAEDLSPPEERPGELEGHAVVIVGASDQDWVIKNSWGERFAFAGYFRVRQDALRFRFYDVFSYTSDLSRREIAAYCRAPTVLEISIQDPCRSDRNPISSLGWEIEFERMRIERVRTRNCSIARWNRQNPYKRVLPGYQIFCVNGRRDQPGMIWELHHADRLQVSLVVDASARIHDIFDDRARRFSFAHSAATGICRTQGRIFGRPVEQHGELVAELIERWGHGNTNFLDVLTEACRSRQLHWSELTTAADAEEVLQHRSIFASFALDSASWQAFQAQASSEAPHVVLRAGQIQNNVSEDQQGAAVEICGHGHGFWEVKDSLGGRIMVEQQALHFRYFDIFFYDTELSRDEISLFNTACHVLDFELRRQPGWKRGLETLGWAVNRDTLRIEWAAPRGRSPVGAHNMRRSPRLQILAGHSITAVNGFVEKDQILNELEHAVSLIVRIVRVHA
;
A
#
# COMPACT_ATOMS: atom_id res chain seq x y z
N MET A 1 -43.50 -13.03 36.56
CA MET A 1 -43.84 -12.77 35.14
C MET A 1 -43.62 -11.28 34.91
N LEU A 2 -42.43 -10.89 34.44
CA LEU A 2 -42.11 -9.50 34.10
C LEU A 2 -42.24 -9.36 32.59
N ALA A 3 -43.00 -8.36 32.16
CA ALA A 3 -43.30 -8.08 30.76
C ALA A 3 -42.04 -7.61 30.03
N GLY A 4 -41.61 -8.35 29.00
CA GLY A 4 -40.56 -7.93 28.08
C GLY A 4 -41.03 -6.81 27.14
N PRO A 5 -40.11 -6.01 26.58
CA PRO A 5 -40.46 -4.87 25.74
C PRO A 5 -41.09 -5.32 24.41
N ALA A 6 -42.06 -4.53 23.96
CA ALA A 6 -42.96 -4.83 22.85
C ALA A 6 -42.24 -4.99 21.49
N ARG A 7 -42.49 -6.12 20.83
CA ARG A 7 -42.07 -6.43 19.45
C ARG A 7 -42.75 -5.49 18.45
N ARG A 8 -41.99 -4.81 17.59
CA ARG A 8 -42.49 -4.28 16.31
C ARG A 8 -41.94 -5.12 15.15
N GLN A 9 -42.82 -5.88 14.50
CA GLN A 9 -42.54 -6.55 13.22
C GLN A 9 -42.70 -5.52 12.09
N TRP A 10 -41.62 -5.28 11.34
CA TRP A 10 -41.62 -4.39 10.17
C TRP A 10 -41.45 -5.21 8.89
N THR A 11 -42.53 -5.40 8.12
CA THR A 11 -42.53 -6.19 6.89
C THR A 11 -42.18 -5.40 5.62
N ARG A 12 -41.49 -6.11 4.72
CA ARG A 12 -41.07 -5.83 3.31
C ARG A 12 -39.71 -5.15 3.09
N ARG A 13 -38.92 -5.82 2.22
CA ARG A 13 -37.54 -5.52 1.80
C ARG A 13 -37.51 -4.51 0.64
N PRO A 14 -36.78 -3.40 0.74
CA PRO A 14 -36.29 -2.68 -0.42
C PRO A 14 -35.01 -3.34 -0.97
N ARG A 15 -34.73 -3.15 -2.25
CA ARG A 15 -33.45 -3.52 -2.88
C ARG A 15 -32.32 -2.73 -2.21
N ARG A 16 -31.21 -3.42 -1.85
CA ARG A 16 -29.96 -2.81 -1.37
C ARG A 16 -29.51 -1.71 -2.35
N ARG A 17 -29.75 -0.45 -1.99
CA ARG A 17 -29.05 0.70 -2.57
C ARG A 17 -28.16 1.21 -1.46
N VAL A 18 -26.86 0.99 -1.59
CA VAL A 18 -25.86 1.63 -0.74
C VAL A 18 -25.83 3.10 -1.17
N TRP A 19 -26.34 3.97 -0.30
CA TRP A 19 -26.50 5.40 -0.55
C TRP A 19 -25.54 6.15 0.35
N ARG A 20 -24.82 7.14 -0.18
CA ARG A 20 -24.00 8.07 0.62
C ARG A 20 -24.88 9.21 1.11
N PRO A 21 -24.86 9.54 2.41
CA PRO A 21 -25.06 10.92 2.85
C PRO A 21 -24.28 11.89 1.96
N VAL A 22 -24.95 12.65 1.10
CA VAL A 22 -24.37 13.93 0.66
C VAL A 22 -24.60 14.87 1.84
N LEU A 23 -23.56 15.08 2.64
CA LEU A 23 -23.65 15.96 3.81
C LEU A 23 -23.77 17.41 3.33
N PRO A 24 -24.64 18.26 3.92
CA PRO A 24 -24.90 19.60 3.41
C PRO A 24 -23.74 20.61 3.52
N ASP A 25 -22.66 20.29 4.27
CA ASP A 25 -21.57 21.23 4.55
C ASP A 25 -20.21 20.72 4.05
N ASP A 26 -19.56 21.55 3.22
CA ASP A 26 -18.27 21.31 2.52
C ASP A 26 -17.05 21.08 3.44
N ALA A 27 -17.19 21.17 4.76
CA ALA A 27 -16.08 21.04 5.73
C ALA A 27 -15.96 19.66 6.41
N THR A 28 -16.86 18.70 6.11
CA THR A 28 -16.81 17.39 6.77
C THR A 28 -15.82 16.46 6.06
N VAL A 29 -14.73 16.09 6.73
CA VAL A 29 -13.81 15.05 6.25
C VAL A 29 -14.42 13.70 6.62
N THR A 30 -15.21 13.13 5.73
CA THR A 30 -15.58 11.72 5.84
C THR A 30 -14.43 10.87 5.34
N THR A 31 -14.06 9.82 6.07
CA THR A 31 -13.22 8.78 5.48
C THR A 31 -13.94 8.28 4.24
N GLU A 32 -13.26 8.27 3.09
CA GLU A 32 -13.85 7.71 1.87
C GLU A 32 -14.15 6.21 2.01
N VAL A 33 -13.74 5.58 3.11
CA VAL A 33 -14.14 4.25 3.54
C VAL A 33 -15.56 4.40 4.08
N SER A 34 -16.58 4.17 3.26
CA SER A 34 -17.92 3.90 3.80
C SER A 34 -18.05 2.39 4.00
N PRO A 35 -17.72 1.85 5.18
CA PRO A 35 -17.87 0.43 5.39
C PRO A 35 -19.37 0.12 5.38
N THR A 36 -19.81 -0.73 4.44
CA THR A 36 -21.20 -1.19 4.28
C THR A 36 -21.89 -1.34 5.64
N VAL A 37 -23.05 -0.72 5.83
CA VAL A 37 -23.79 -0.85 7.09
C VAL A 37 -24.22 -2.30 7.25
N HIS A 38 -23.78 -2.90 8.36
CA HIS A 38 -24.16 -4.26 8.72
C HIS A 38 -25.11 -4.19 9.91
N ASP A 39 -26.09 -5.07 9.91
CA ASP A 39 -27.13 -5.14 10.92
C ASP A 39 -26.90 -6.34 11.84
N GLN A 40 -26.77 -6.08 13.14
CA GLN A 40 -26.73 -7.12 14.18
C GLN A 40 -27.95 -8.03 14.14
N ASP A 41 -29.11 -7.56 13.69
CA ASP A 41 -30.30 -8.40 13.52
C ASP A 41 -30.10 -9.50 12.48
N HIS A 42 -29.16 -9.31 11.55
CA HIS A 42 -28.74 -10.27 10.54
C HIS A 42 -27.42 -10.97 10.90
N GLY A 43 -26.82 -10.60 12.03
CA GLY A 43 -25.57 -11.18 12.54
C GLY A 43 -25.77 -12.49 13.31
N PRO A 44 -24.65 -13.09 13.77
CA PRO A 44 -24.66 -14.23 14.67
C PRO A 44 -25.42 -13.90 15.97
N ARG A 45 -26.31 -14.79 16.40
CA ARG A 45 -27.12 -14.63 17.62
C ARG A 45 -26.69 -15.66 18.66
N GLY A 46 -26.75 -15.25 19.93
CA GLY A 46 -26.59 -16.17 21.05
C GLY A 46 -27.73 -17.18 21.13
N PRO A 47 -27.58 -18.25 21.93
CA PRO A 47 -28.62 -19.27 22.15
C PRO A 47 -29.97 -18.71 22.62
N GLN A 48 -29.98 -17.50 23.21
CA GLN A 48 -31.17 -16.82 23.73
C GLN A 48 -31.57 -15.58 22.90
N GLU A 49 -31.11 -15.47 21.64
CA GLU A 49 -31.23 -14.26 20.81
C GLU A 49 -30.46 -13.03 21.33
N ASP A 50 -29.46 -13.24 22.19
CA ASP A 50 -28.63 -12.17 22.75
C ASP A 50 -27.97 -11.30 21.67
N ARG A 51 -28.00 -9.97 21.87
CA ARG A 51 -27.62 -8.96 20.87
C ARG A 51 -26.39 -8.12 21.25
N GLY A 52 -25.64 -8.49 22.28
CA GLY A 52 -24.44 -7.78 22.74
C GLY A 52 -23.22 -8.00 21.85
N THR A 53 -23.35 -7.84 20.53
CA THR A 53 -22.27 -8.13 19.55
C THR A 53 -21.64 -6.88 18.93
N CYS A 54 -21.96 -5.68 19.42
CA CYS A 54 -21.44 -4.41 18.89
C CYS A 54 -19.91 -4.36 18.82
N TYR A 55 -19.23 -4.87 19.84
CA TYR A 55 -17.78 -4.99 19.88
C TYR A 55 -17.22 -5.79 18.69
N ALA A 56 -17.90 -6.84 18.26
CA ALA A 56 -17.47 -7.70 17.17
C ALA A 56 -17.65 -7.01 15.82
N PHE A 57 -18.76 -6.27 15.63
CA PHE A 57 -19.00 -5.49 14.41
C PHE A 57 -18.02 -4.34 14.27
N ALA A 58 -17.71 -3.64 15.37
CA ALA A 58 -16.74 -2.55 15.38
C ALA A 58 -15.32 -3.08 15.08
N ALA A 59 -14.87 -4.11 15.80
CA ALA A 59 -13.57 -4.75 15.58
C ALA A 59 -13.44 -5.33 14.16
N ALA A 60 -14.46 -6.04 13.66
CA ALA A 60 -14.46 -6.57 12.29
C ALA A 60 -14.35 -5.46 11.25
N THR A 61 -15.02 -4.32 11.45
CA THR A 61 -14.94 -3.17 10.54
C THR A 61 -13.53 -2.59 10.51
N ALA A 62 -12.92 -2.37 11.67
CA ALA A 62 -11.57 -1.81 11.76
C ALA A 62 -10.48 -2.76 11.24
N ILE A 63 -10.53 -4.05 11.62
CA ILE A 63 -9.62 -5.09 11.11
C ILE A 63 -9.72 -5.20 9.59
N ARG A 64 -10.94 -5.27 9.06
CA ARG A 64 -11.15 -5.34 7.61
C ARG A 64 -10.61 -4.10 6.91
N SER A 65 -10.86 -2.91 7.46
CA SER A 65 -10.34 -1.66 6.92
C SER A 65 -8.80 -1.65 6.89
N ALA A 66 -8.15 -2.13 7.95
CA ALA A 66 -6.70 -2.28 7.99
C ALA A 66 -6.19 -3.29 6.95
N GLN A 67 -6.85 -4.44 6.79
CA GLN A 67 -6.51 -5.42 5.76
C GLN A 67 -6.64 -4.86 4.35
N MET A 68 -7.65 -4.02 4.08
CA MET A 68 -7.82 -3.40 2.78
C MET A 68 -6.58 -2.59 2.41
N ARG A 69 -6.05 -1.79 3.34
CA ARG A 69 -4.84 -0.96 3.15
C ARG A 69 -3.56 -1.74 2.89
N ILE A 70 -3.57 -3.06 3.01
CA ILE A 70 -2.39 -3.89 2.74
C ILE A 70 -2.48 -4.43 1.32
N PHE A 71 -1.64 -3.89 0.44
CA PHE A 71 -1.60 -4.32 -0.95
C PHE A 71 -1.30 -5.83 -1.08
N SER A 72 -2.01 -6.50 -1.98
CA SER A 72 -2.01 -7.94 -2.22
C SER A 72 -2.60 -8.85 -1.13
N ARG A 73 -2.93 -8.32 0.06
CA ARG A 73 -3.60 -9.07 1.12
C ARG A 73 -5.06 -9.30 0.73
N ALA A 74 -5.50 -10.55 0.79
CA ALA A 74 -6.92 -10.85 0.59
C ALA A 74 -7.72 -10.33 1.77
N VAL A 75 -8.72 -9.50 1.50
CA VAL A 75 -9.57 -8.90 2.55
C VAL A 75 -10.59 -9.94 3.02
N GLU A 76 -10.70 -10.12 4.33
CA GLU A 76 -11.70 -11.02 4.90
C GLU A 76 -13.11 -10.41 4.80
N LYS A 77 -14.10 -11.28 4.62
CA LYS A 77 -15.50 -10.82 4.60
C LYS A 77 -15.89 -10.37 6.00
N HIS A 78 -16.57 -9.22 6.09
CA HIS A 78 -16.99 -8.65 7.37
C HIS A 78 -17.78 -9.66 8.22
N GLU A 79 -18.75 -10.35 7.62
CA GLU A 79 -19.59 -11.32 8.32
C GLU A 79 -18.81 -12.58 8.76
N SER A 80 -17.69 -12.88 8.12
CA SER A 80 -16.79 -13.95 8.57
C SER A 80 -16.01 -13.49 9.80
N LEU A 81 -15.48 -12.26 9.81
CA LEU A 81 -14.79 -11.70 10.97
C LEU A 81 -15.74 -11.58 12.18
N VAL A 82 -16.96 -11.08 11.99
CA VAL A 82 -17.96 -11.01 13.07
C VAL A 82 -18.26 -12.40 13.63
N ARG A 83 -18.43 -13.41 12.78
CA ARG A 83 -18.64 -14.81 13.23
C ARG A 83 -17.44 -15.35 13.99
N GLU A 84 -16.23 -15.11 13.51
CA GLU A 84 -15.00 -15.56 14.17
C GLU A 84 -14.85 -14.91 15.56
N ILE A 85 -15.10 -13.61 15.66
CA ILE A 85 -15.03 -12.86 16.92
C ILE A 85 -16.10 -13.34 17.91
N THR A 86 -17.36 -13.43 17.48
CA THR A 86 -18.48 -13.86 18.35
C THR A 86 -18.38 -15.33 18.74
N ALA A 87 -17.85 -16.20 17.88
CA ALA A 87 -17.57 -17.59 18.24
C ALA A 87 -16.52 -17.69 19.37
N ARG A 88 -15.61 -16.73 19.47
CA ARG A 88 -14.54 -16.70 20.48
C ARG A 88 -14.97 -16.02 21.78
N PHE A 89 -15.65 -14.88 21.68
CA PHE A 89 -15.93 -13.98 22.81
C PHE A 89 -17.40 -13.98 23.26
N GLY A 90 -18.27 -14.71 22.56
CA GLY A 90 -19.68 -14.86 22.90
C GLY A 90 -20.56 -13.71 22.37
N TYR A 91 -21.78 -13.64 22.91
CA TYR A 91 -22.85 -12.76 22.40
C TYR A 91 -23.33 -11.73 23.44
N ASN A 92 -22.73 -11.72 24.62
CA ASN A 92 -23.15 -10.95 25.80
C ASN A 92 -22.21 -9.76 26.09
N GLY A 93 -21.66 -9.17 25.04
CA GLY A 93 -20.63 -8.14 25.15
C GLY A 93 -19.24 -8.73 25.39
N ALA A 94 -18.21 -8.00 24.98
CA ALA A 94 -16.82 -8.26 25.33
C ALA A 94 -16.04 -6.95 25.32
N PRO A 95 -14.99 -6.80 26.16
CA PRO A 95 -14.12 -5.64 26.08
C PRO A 95 -13.41 -5.57 24.72
N THR A 96 -13.61 -4.49 23.97
CA THR A 96 -13.00 -4.26 22.65
C THR A 96 -11.49 -4.46 22.67
N ARG A 97 -10.82 -3.97 23.73
CA ARG A 97 -9.37 -4.16 23.91
C ARG A 97 -8.96 -5.65 23.88
N THR A 98 -9.65 -6.49 24.64
CA THR A 98 -9.37 -7.94 24.71
C THR A 98 -9.59 -8.63 23.36
N VAL A 99 -10.56 -8.16 22.58
CA VAL A 99 -10.82 -8.67 21.23
C VAL A 99 -9.67 -8.30 20.29
N LEU A 100 -9.20 -7.05 20.35
CA LEU A 100 -8.07 -6.58 19.53
C LEU A 100 -6.74 -7.22 19.94
N ASP A 101 -6.49 -7.42 21.23
CA ASP A 101 -5.31 -8.14 21.76
C ASP A 101 -5.19 -9.55 21.15
N PHE A 102 -6.31 -10.22 20.90
CA PHE A 102 -6.33 -11.55 20.32
C PHE A 102 -6.24 -11.51 18.78
N PHE A 103 -7.10 -10.72 18.13
CA PHE A 103 -7.26 -10.77 16.69
C PHE A 103 -6.20 -9.98 15.92
N CYS A 104 -5.72 -8.84 16.41
CA CYS A 104 -4.75 -8.04 15.67
C CYS A 104 -3.46 -8.84 15.38
N PRO A 105 -2.79 -9.47 16.38
CA PRO A 105 -1.61 -10.29 16.12
C PRO A 105 -1.90 -11.48 15.18
N LEU A 106 -3.05 -12.15 15.34
CA LEU A 106 -3.45 -13.28 14.48
C LEU A 106 -3.58 -12.87 13.01
N LYS A 107 -4.02 -11.63 12.76
CA LYS A 107 -4.22 -11.08 11.42
C LYS A 107 -3.01 -10.28 10.91
N GLN A 108 -1.87 -10.32 11.61
CA GLN A 108 -0.68 -9.51 11.31
C GLN A 108 -1.02 -8.02 11.23
N LEU A 109 -1.73 -7.55 12.25
CA LEU A 109 -2.13 -6.17 12.48
C LEU A 109 -1.75 -5.77 13.91
N ARG A 110 -1.85 -4.48 14.18
CA ARG A 110 -1.68 -3.88 15.49
C ARG A 110 -2.87 -3.02 15.83
N TYR A 111 -2.93 -2.61 17.08
CA TYR A 111 -3.84 -1.57 17.50
C TYR A 111 -3.20 -0.72 18.59
N GLU A 112 -3.71 0.49 18.76
CA GLU A 112 -3.33 1.37 19.87
C GLU A 112 -4.55 2.09 20.44
N SER A 113 -4.45 2.52 21.69
CA SER A 113 -5.45 3.38 22.31
C SER A 113 -5.12 4.83 21.96
N LEU A 114 -6.13 5.60 21.58
CA LEU A 114 -5.96 7.00 21.21
C LEU A 114 -6.62 7.92 22.23
N ASP A 115 -6.07 9.14 22.34
CA ASP A 115 -6.85 10.29 22.81
C ASP A 115 -7.70 10.86 21.67
N GLU A 116 -8.56 11.82 22.00
CA GLU A 116 -9.52 12.40 21.06
C GLU A 116 -8.85 13.16 19.91
N ALA A 117 -7.79 13.92 20.19
CA ALA A 117 -7.06 14.67 19.18
C ALA A 117 -6.33 13.74 18.20
N ALA A 118 -5.75 12.64 18.69
CA ALA A 118 -5.16 11.61 17.86
C ALA A 118 -6.22 10.89 17.02
N ALA A 119 -7.39 10.56 17.60
CA ALA A 119 -8.50 9.97 16.87
C ALA A 119 -8.96 10.87 15.70
N ALA A 120 -9.06 12.19 15.89
CA ALA A 120 -9.37 13.15 14.84
C ALA A 120 -8.37 13.06 13.67
N ARG A 121 -7.06 13.07 13.97
CA ARG A 121 -5.99 12.96 12.95
C ARG A 121 -6.04 11.62 12.21
N VAL A 122 -6.32 10.53 12.93
CA VAL A 122 -6.46 9.19 12.33
C VAL A 122 -7.65 9.14 11.36
N VAL A 123 -8.79 9.70 11.77
CA VAL A 123 -9.97 9.77 10.90
C VAL A 123 -9.72 10.65 9.69
N GLN A 124 -9.05 11.80 9.84
CA GLN A 124 -8.64 12.65 8.71
C GLN A 124 -7.69 11.93 7.74
N SER A 125 -6.88 10.98 8.23
CA SER A 125 -6.05 10.10 7.39
C SER A 125 -6.83 8.95 6.71
N GLU A 126 -8.16 9.06 6.63
CA GLU A 126 -9.09 8.05 6.09
C GLU A 126 -9.07 6.69 6.80
N ARG A 127 -8.67 6.66 8.07
CA ARG A 127 -8.64 5.42 8.85
C ARG A 127 -9.79 5.41 9.86
N PRO A 128 -10.69 4.42 9.82
CA PRO A 128 -11.79 4.34 10.78
C PRO A 128 -11.26 3.99 12.17
N VAL A 129 -11.83 4.64 13.19
CA VAL A 129 -11.45 4.47 14.59
C VAL A 129 -12.58 3.78 15.34
N ILE A 130 -12.28 2.73 16.11
CA ILE A 130 -13.28 2.14 17.01
C ILE A 130 -13.49 3.09 18.17
N ALA A 131 -14.74 3.43 18.47
CA ALA A 131 -15.10 4.26 19.62
C ALA A 131 -16.03 3.47 20.54
N CYS A 132 -15.71 3.47 21.84
CA CYS A 132 -16.53 2.84 22.88
C CYS A 132 -17.03 3.90 23.83
N PHE A 133 -18.33 3.92 24.13
CA PHE A 133 -18.93 4.83 25.10
C PHE A 133 -19.88 4.07 26.02
N TRP A 134 -20.26 4.70 27.14
CA TRP A 134 -21.12 4.10 28.15
C TRP A 134 -22.20 5.09 28.57
N LEU A 135 -23.43 4.60 28.73
CA LEU A 135 -24.56 5.38 29.20
C LEU A 135 -25.27 4.61 30.32
N SER A 136 -25.93 5.34 31.22
CA SER A 136 -26.92 4.75 32.13
C SER A 136 -28.17 4.34 31.35
N GLU A 137 -29.04 3.53 31.95
CA GLU A 137 -30.33 3.16 31.35
C GLU A 137 -31.14 4.39 30.89
N ALA A 138 -31.19 5.45 31.72
CA ALA A 138 -31.86 6.69 31.36
C ALA A 138 -31.16 7.43 30.19
N GLY A 139 -29.83 7.38 30.13
CA GLY A 139 -29.05 7.92 29.01
C GLY A 139 -29.35 7.19 27.70
N TRP A 140 -29.45 5.85 27.74
CA TRP A 140 -29.83 5.04 26.58
C TRP A 140 -31.22 5.38 26.06
N ARG A 141 -32.21 5.52 26.94
CA ARG A 141 -33.57 5.93 26.54
C ARG A 141 -33.56 7.29 25.82
N ARG A 142 -32.81 8.26 26.33
CA ARG A 142 -32.67 9.58 25.70
C ARG A 142 -31.95 9.51 24.36
N PHE A 143 -30.88 8.72 24.26
CA PHE A 143 -30.15 8.48 23.03
C PHE A 143 -31.06 7.90 21.93
N ASP A 144 -31.84 6.87 22.27
CA ASP A 144 -32.77 6.23 21.35
C ASP A 144 -33.89 7.19 20.93
N ASP A 145 -34.49 7.90 21.89
CA ASP A 145 -35.55 8.87 21.64
C ASP A 145 -35.08 10.05 20.77
N PHE A 146 -33.82 10.48 20.92
CA PHE A 146 -33.22 11.54 20.12
C PHE A 146 -33.14 11.12 18.65
N PHE A 147 -32.50 9.98 18.35
CA PHE A 147 -32.31 9.54 16.96
C PHE A 147 -33.58 8.98 16.31
N ALA A 148 -34.57 8.56 17.10
CA ALA A 148 -35.90 8.26 16.59
C ALA A 148 -36.62 9.52 16.07
N ARG A 149 -36.39 10.67 16.71
CA ARG A 149 -37.01 11.97 16.35
C ARG A 149 -36.19 12.77 15.34
N ASN A 150 -34.87 12.71 15.45
CA ASN A 150 -33.92 13.51 14.69
C ASN A 150 -32.84 12.59 14.08
N PRO A 151 -33.20 11.75 13.09
CA PRO A 151 -32.31 10.70 12.58
C PRO A 151 -31.00 11.22 11.99
N ASP A 152 -30.99 12.45 11.48
CA ASP A 152 -29.86 13.10 10.85
C ASP A 152 -29.18 14.17 11.73
N ALA A 153 -29.75 14.56 12.88
CA ALA A 153 -29.17 15.60 13.74
C ALA A 153 -27.92 15.13 14.50
N SER A 154 -27.08 16.09 14.89
CA SER A 154 -25.93 15.85 15.77
C SER A 154 -26.36 15.88 17.23
N LEU A 155 -26.13 14.77 17.93
CA LEU A 155 -26.40 14.62 19.36
C LEU A 155 -25.46 15.52 20.17
N GLN A 156 -26.03 16.28 21.11
CA GLN A 156 -25.31 17.19 22.01
C GLN A 156 -25.31 16.66 23.46
N ALA A 157 -24.48 17.23 24.33
CA ALA A 157 -24.38 16.81 25.72
C ALA A 157 -25.71 17.03 26.49
N GLU A 158 -26.43 18.09 26.13
CA GLU A 158 -27.70 18.50 26.71
C GLU A 158 -28.81 17.49 26.41
N ASP A 159 -28.75 16.81 25.25
CA ASP A 159 -29.72 15.78 24.86
C ASP A 159 -29.63 14.53 25.73
N LEU A 160 -28.47 14.27 26.35
CA LEU A 160 -28.21 13.10 27.19
C LEU A 160 -28.33 13.39 28.69
N SER A 161 -28.45 14.65 29.08
CA SER A 161 -28.45 15.08 30.48
C SER A 161 -29.86 15.03 31.09
N PRO A 162 -30.02 14.51 32.34
CA PRO A 162 -31.08 14.90 33.24
C PRO A 162 -30.52 15.73 34.43
N PRO A 163 -31.34 16.56 35.08
CA PRO A 163 -31.01 17.10 36.40
C PRO A 163 -30.99 15.96 37.43
N GLU A 164 -29.85 15.68 38.04
CA GLU A 164 -29.72 14.95 39.32
C GLU A 164 -30.22 13.49 39.44
N GLU A 165 -29.96 12.60 38.47
CA GLU A 165 -30.16 11.15 38.70
C GLU A 165 -28.92 10.47 39.29
N ARG A 166 -29.12 9.56 40.26
CA ARG A 166 -28.05 8.75 40.86
C ARG A 166 -27.34 7.92 39.76
N PRO A 167 -26.01 7.76 39.83
CA PRO A 167 -25.28 6.93 38.86
C PRO A 167 -25.75 5.48 38.96
N GLY A 168 -26.56 5.04 37.99
CA GLY A 168 -26.91 3.64 37.77
C GLY A 168 -25.76 2.86 37.13
N GLU A 169 -25.96 1.56 36.92
CA GLU A 169 -25.01 0.75 36.16
C GLU A 169 -24.88 1.29 34.73
N LEU A 170 -23.65 1.35 34.25
CA LEU A 170 -23.33 1.86 32.92
C LEU A 170 -23.25 0.71 31.93
N GLU A 171 -24.00 0.83 30.83
CA GLU A 171 -23.98 -0.12 29.73
C GLU A 171 -23.14 0.44 28.57
N GLY A 172 -22.19 -0.36 28.08
CA GLY A 172 -21.24 0.04 27.05
C GLY A 172 -21.68 -0.32 25.64
N HIS A 173 -21.31 0.50 24.66
CA HIS A 173 -21.51 0.25 23.24
C HIS A 173 -20.26 0.57 22.43
N ALA A 174 -20.01 -0.24 21.40
CA ALA A 174 -18.87 -0.09 20.50
C ALA A 174 -19.34 0.22 19.08
N VAL A 175 -18.79 1.28 18.51
CA VAL A 175 -19.13 1.84 17.19
C VAL A 175 -17.86 2.20 16.44
N VAL A 176 -17.98 2.68 15.21
CA VAL A 176 -16.83 3.05 14.38
C VAL A 176 -16.99 4.47 13.86
N ILE A 177 -16.06 5.34 14.20
CA ILE A 177 -15.96 6.68 13.63
C ILE A 177 -15.38 6.55 12.23
N VAL A 178 -16.11 7.07 11.25
CA VAL A 178 -15.78 7.01 9.82
C VAL A 178 -15.67 8.41 9.20
N GLY A 179 -15.72 9.46 10.00
CA GLY A 179 -15.59 10.83 9.55
C GLY A 179 -15.60 11.80 10.72
N ALA A 180 -15.08 13.00 10.49
CA ALA A 180 -15.04 14.07 11.47
C ALA A 180 -15.19 15.43 10.77
N SER A 181 -15.96 16.32 11.37
CA SER A 181 -15.88 17.76 11.12
C SER A 181 -15.18 18.44 12.30
N ASP A 182 -15.09 19.76 12.29
CA ASP A 182 -14.58 20.55 13.42
C ASP A 182 -15.42 20.37 14.71
N GLN A 183 -16.65 19.89 14.60
CA GLN A 183 -17.59 19.80 15.73
C GLN A 183 -18.18 18.42 15.95
N ASP A 184 -18.27 17.59 14.91
CA ASP A 184 -19.02 16.34 14.93
C ASP A 184 -18.17 15.13 14.55
N TRP A 185 -18.44 14.01 15.22
CA TRP A 185 -18.09 12.67 14.76
C TRP A 185 -19.19 12.12 13.85
N VAL A 186 -18.80 11.54 12.72
CA VAL A 186 -19.67 10.72 11.87
C VAL A 186 -19.46 9.25 12.22
N ILE A 187 -20.47 8.63 12.81
CA ILE A 187 -20.34 7.33 13.45
C ILE A 187 -21.19 6.29 12.73
N LYS A 188 -20.55 5.21 12.30
CA LYS A 188 -21.24 4.00 11.86
C LYS A 188 -21.70 3.17 13.05
N ASN A 189 -22.99 2.85 13.07
CA ASN A 189 -23.56 1.90 14.01
C ASN A 189 -23.68 0.49 13.40
N SER A 190 -24.09 -0.47 14.22
CA SER A 190 -24.33 -1.86 13.84
C SER A 190 -25.78 -2.30 14.02
N TRP A 191 -26.71 -1.35 14.13
CA TRP A 191 -28.17 -1.59 14.27
C TRP A 191 -28.93 -1.52 12.94
N GLY A 192 -28.21 -1.69 11.83
CA GLY A 192 -28.78 -1.70 10.48
C GLY A 192 -29.12 -0.32 9.91
N GLU A 193 -29.44 -0.31 8.62
CA GLU A 193 -29.67 0.91 7.83
C GLU A 193 -30.93 1.69 8.26
N ARG A 194 -31.79 1.11 9.10
CA ARG A 194 -33.02 1.76 9.58
C ARG A 194 -32.81 2.63 10.81
N PHE A 195 -31.66 2.50 11.47
CA PHE A 195 -31.31 3.32 12.62
C PHE A 195 -30.77 4.68 12.16
N ALA A 196 -31.25 5.76 12.80
CA ALA A 196 -30.80 7.13 12.52
C ALA A 196 -30.73 7.42 11.01
N PHE A 197 -29.61 7.94 10.52
CA PHE A 197 -29.42 8.25 9.11
C PHE A 197 -28.71 7.12 8.37
N ALA A 198 -29.51 6.21 7.79
CA ALA A 198 -29.02 5.07 7.02
C ALA A 198 -28.06 4.14 7.81
N GLY A 199 -28.20 4.06 9.14
CA GLY A 199 -27.32 3.30 10.03
C GLY A 199 -26.11 4.07 10.55
N TYR A 200 -26.00 5.35 10.20
CA TYR A 200 -25.01 6.29 10.73
C TYR A 200 -25.68 7.32 11.63
N PHE A 201 -24.92 7.88 12.55
CA PHE A 201 -25.37 8.97 13.41
C PHE A 201 -24.24 9.97 13.65
N ARG A 202 -24.62 11.19 14.03
CA ARG A 202 -23.68 12.28 14.33
C ARG A 202 -23.71 12.60 15.81
N VAL A 203 -22.54 12.87 16.38
CA VAL A 203 -22.39 13.23 17.79
C VAL A 203 -21.39 14.36 17.87
N ARG A 204 -21.70 15.42 18.62
CA ARG A 204 -20.72 16.47 18.89
C ARG A 204 -19.53 15.88 19.64
N GLN A 205 -18.32 16.33 19.34
CA GLN A 205 -17.10 15.72 19.88
C GLN A 205 -17.09 15.69 21.42
N ASP A 206 -17.69 16.69 22.06
CA ASP A 206 -17.83 16.84 23.52
C ASP A 206 -19.08 16.18 24.13
N ALA A 207 -20.02 15.67 23.33
CA ALA A 207 -21.28 15.13 23.84
C ALA A 207 -21.14 13.76 24.52
N LEU A 208 -20.15 12.96 24.12
CA LEU A 208 -19.90 11.63 24.65
C LEU A 208 -18.43 11.43 24.99
N ARG A 209 -18.15 10.79 26.12
CA ARG A 209 -16.79 10.36 26.49
C ARG A 209 -16.48 9.02 25.86
N PHE A 210 -15.67 9.03 24.80
CA PHE A 210 -15.25 7.82 24.12
C PHE A 210 -13.91 7.27 24.64
N ARG A 211 -13.72 5.96 24.47
CA ARG A 211 -12.40 5.33 24.35
C ARG A 211 -12.17 4.95 22.90
N PHE A 212 -11.03 5.37 22.36
CA PHE A 212 -10.69 5.21 20.95
C PHE A 212 -9.64 4.13 20.74
N TYR A 213 -9.80 3.35 19.66
CA TYR A 213 -8.81 2.39 19.21
C TYR A 213 -8.60 2.49 17.69
N ASP A 214 -7.36 2.68 17.26
CA ASP A 214 -6.95 2.56 15.86
C ASP A 214 -6.40 1.16 15.58
N VAL A 215 -6.70 0.62 14.40
CA VAL A 215 -6.21 -0.68 13.93
C VAL A 215 -5.43 -0.47 12.64
N PHE A 216 -4.16 -0.85 12.65
CA PHE A 216 -3.21 -0.53 11.60
C PHE A 216 -2.17 -1.65 11.41
N SER A 217 -1.24 -1.46 10.47
CA SER A 217 -0.09 -2.33 10.23
C SER A 217 1.11 -1.48 9.83
N TYR A 218 2.30 -1.91 10.23
CA TYR A 218 3.56 -1.39 9.68
C TYR A 218 4.05 -2.27 8.54
N THR A 219 5.03 -1.80 7.76
CA THR A 219 5.72 -2.62 6.76
C THR A 219 6.40 -3.84 7.35
N SER A 220 6.91 -3.73 8.58
CA SER A 220 7.47 -4.88 9.31
C SER A 220 6.43 -5.92 9.71
N ASP A 221 5.13 -5.58 9.72
CA ASP A 221 4.05 -6.54 9.92
C ASP A 221 3.63 -7.23 8.61
N LEU A 222 4.15 -6.76 7.47
CA LEU A 222 3.87 -7.34 6.16
C LEU A 222 4.75 -8.55 5.89
N SER A 223 4.17 -9.57 5.27
CA SER A 223 4.94 -10.70 4.78
C SER A 223 5.87 -10.27 3.65
N ARG A 224 7.01 -10.99 3.47
CA ARG A 224 7.93 -10.79 2.33
C ARG A 224 7.20 -10.78 0.98
N ARG A 225 6.12 -11.57 0.88
CA ARG A 225 5.28 -11.64 -0.33
C ARG A 225 4.49 -10.35 -0.56
N GLU A 226 3.97 -9.73 0.48
CA GLU A 226 3.19 -8.48 0.39
C GLU A 226 4.09 -7.30 0.04
N ILE A 227 5.25 -7.20 0.69
CA ILE A 227 6.28 -6.20 0.36
C ILE A 227 6.71 -6.35 -1.10
N ALA A 228 7.08 -7.57 -1.52
CA ALA A 228 7.48 -7.83 -2.89
C ALA A 228 6.34 -7.58 -3.90
N ALA A 229 5.09 -7.84 -3.53
CA ALA A 229 3.94 -7.55 -4.38
C ALA A 229 3.75 -6.04 -4.56
N TYR A 230 3.86 -5.26 -3.49
CA TYR A 230 3.77 -3.81 -3.53
C TYR A 230 4.91 -3.20 -4.37
N CYS A 231 6.17 -3.55 -4.09
CA CYS A 231 7.32 -3.03 -4.82
C CYS A 231 7.31 -3.38 -6.32
N ARG A 232 6.64 -4.46 -6.72
CA ARG A 232 6.52 -4.89 -8.12
C ARG A 232 5.25 -4.42 -8.80
N ALA A 233 4.31 -3.84 -8.06
CA ALA A 233 3.06 -3.36 -8.62
C ALA A 233 3.37 -2.16 -9.53
N PRO A 234 3.10 -2.22 -10.84
CA PRO A 234 3.18 -1.02 -11.66
C PRO A 234 2.16 0.01 -11.17
N THR A 235 2.55 1.29 -11.20
CA THR A 235 1.68 2.42 -10.83
C THR A 235 0.35 2.38 -11.59
N VAL A 236 0.42 2.01 -12.89
CA VAL A 236 -0.74 1.76 -13.75
C VAL A 236 -0.58 0.36 -14.36
N LEU A 237 -1.59 -0.48 -14.15
CA LEU A 237 -1.68 -1.83 -14.70
C LEU A 237 -2.81 -1.88 -15.74
N GLU A 238 -2.44 -1.94 -17.01
CA GLU A 238 -3.37 -2.15 -18.11
C GLU A 238 -3.62 -3.64 -18.34
N ILE A 239 -4.89 -4.06 -18.32
CA ILE A 239 -5.29 -5.43 -18.61
C ILE A 239 -6.26 -5.47 -19.79
N SER A 240 -6.10 -6.49 -20.65
CA SER A 240 -7.05 -6.78 -21.72
C SER A 240 -7.56 -8.21 -21.60
N ILE A 241 -8.88 -8.36 -21.56
CA ILE A 241 -9.58 -9.64 -21.51
C ILE A 241 -10.46 -9.75 -22.75
N GLN A 242 -10.16 -10.74 -23.59
CA GLN A 242 -11.04 -11.18 -24.68
C GLN A 242 -11.99 -12.25 -24.12
N ASP A 243 -13.27 -12.18 -24.51
CA ASP A 243 -14.30 -13.15 -24.14
C ASP A 243 -14.37 -13.40 -22.61
N PRO A 244 -14.70 -12.36 -21.82
CA PRO A 244 -14.80 -12.46 -20.38
C PRO A 244 -15.82 -13.55 -19.95
N CYS A 245 -15.38 -14.49 -19.12
CA CYS A 245 -16.23 -15.55 -18.59
C CYS A 245 -17.19 -14.98 -17.55
N ARG A 246 -18.44 -14.77 -17.94
CA ARG A 246 -19.50 -14.26 -17.07
C ARG A 246 -20.51 -15.34 -16.70
N SER A 247 -21.06 -15.24 -15.50
CA SER A 247 -22.24 -15.99 -15.06
C SER A 247 -23.43 -15.05 -15.02
N ASP A 248 -24.62 -15.54 -15.41
CA ASP A 248 -25.84 -14.71 -15.41
C ASP A 248 -26.21 -14.20 -14.01
N ARG A 249 -25.82 -14.92 -12.96
CA ARG A 249 -26.15 -14.57 -11.57
C ARG A 249 -25.26 -13.48 -10.99
N ASN A 250 -23.98 -13.46 -11.36
CA ASN A 250 -23.02 -12.48 -10.85
C ASN A 250 -21.89 -12.28 -11.88
N PRO A 251 -22.17 -11.51 -12.94
CA PRO A 251 -21.28 -11.39 -14.09
C PRO A 251 -19.92 -10.78 -13.72
N ILE A 252 -19.91 -9.81 -12.80
CA ILE A 252 -18.68 -9.14 -12.37
C ILE A 252 -17.83 -10.07 -11.50
N SER A 253 -18.40 -10.73 -10.49
CA SER A 253 -17.60 -11.63 -9.65
C SER A 253 -17.13 -12.89 -10.39
N SER A 254 -17.85 -13.34 -11.42
CA SER A 254 -17.39 -14.44 -12.29
C SER A 254 -16.14 -14.10 -13.11
N LEU A 255 -15.85 -12.81 -13.35
CA LEU A 255 -14.60 -12.40 -13.97
C LEU A 255 -13.38 -12.81 -13.13
N GLY A 256 -13.57 -13.02 -11.82
CA GLY A 256 -12.52 -13.54 -10.95
C GLY A 256 -12.04 -12.57 -9.88
N TRP A 257 -12.74 -11.48 -9.65
CA TRP A 257 -12.44 -10.54 -8.58
C TRP A 257 -13.68 -10.26 -7.73
N GLU A 258 -13.47 -9.89 -6.47
CA GLU A 258 -14.49 -9.26 -5.62
C GLU A 258 -14.13 -7.77 -5.52
N ILE A 259 -15.08 -6.89 -5.84
CA ILE A 259 -14.86 -5.44 -5.96
C ILE A 259 -15.70 -4.74 -4.90
N GLU A 260 -15.07 -3.82 -4.16
CA GLU A 260 -15.72 -2.76 -3.39
C GLU A 260 -16.22 -1.72 -4.38
N PHE A 261 -17.50 -1.78 -4.76
CA PHE A 261 -18.01 -0.96 -5.86
C PHE A 261 -17.91 0.54 -5.62
N GLU A 262 -17.95 0.97 -4.36
CA GLU A 262 -17.89 2.40 -4.00
C GLU A 262 -16.57 3.04 -4.39
N ARG A 263 -15.46 2.36 -4.13
CA ARG A 263 -14.12 2.81 -4.50
C ARG A 263 -13.63 2.18 -5.80
N MET A 264 -14.40 1.25 -6.37
CA MET A 264 -13.99 0.38 -7.47
C MET A 264 -12.71 -0.40 -7.16
N ARG A 265 -12.50 -0.76 -5.88
CA ARG A 265 -11.29 -1.43 -5.38
C ARG A 265 -11.44 -2.94 -5.43
N ILE A 266 -10.38 -3.64 -5.83
CA ILE A 266 -10.31 -5.10 -5.84
C ILE A 266 -9.95 -5.60 -4.44
N GLU A 267 -10.86 -6.29 -3.78
CA GLU A 267 -10.66 -6.87 -2.44
C GLU A 267 -10.06 -8.27 -2.49
N ARG A 268 -10.45 -9.05 -3.50
CA ARG A 268 -10.01 -10.43 -3.67
C ARG A 268 -9.85 -10.77 -5.14
N VAL A 269 -8.88 -11.62 -5.44
CA VAL A 269 -8.65 -12.16 -6.78
C VAL A 269 -8.67 -13.69 -6.71
N ARG A 270 -9.59 -14.31 -7.44
CA ARG A 270 -9.68 -15.76 -7.59
C ARG A 270 -8.48 -16.26 -8.38
N THR A 271 -7.97 -17.43 -8.01
CA THR A 271 -6.75 -18.00 -8.58
C THR A 271 -7.02 -19.02 -9.70
N ARG A 272 -8.27 -19.46 -9.87
CA ARG A 272 -8.68 -20.52 -10.81
C ARG A 272 -10.04 -20.23 -11.45
N ASN A 273 -10.25 -20.81 -12.63
CA ASN A 273 -11.55 -20.89 -13.34
C ASN A 273 -12.28 -19.56 -13.57
N CYS A 274 -11.53 -18.49 -13.89
CA CYS A 274 -12.09 -17.18 -14.23
C CYS A 274 -11.15 -16.41 -15.17
N SER A 275 -11.65 -15.34 -15.78
CA SER A 275 -10.90 -14.52 -16.73
C SER A 275 -9.66 -13.88 -16.12
N ILE A 276 -9.79 -13.29 -14.92
CA ILE A 276 -8.65 -12.67 -14.22
C ILE A 276 -7.61 -13.71 -13.83
N ALA A 277 -8.00 -14.91 -13.39
CA ALA A 277 -7.03 -15.97 -13.12
C ALA A 277 -6.30 -16.43 -14.38
N ARG A 278 -7.01 -16.52 -15.52
CA ARG A 278 -6.41 -16.83 -16.82
C ARG A 278 -5.42 -15.75 -17.22
N TRP A 279 -5.83 -14.49 -17.09
CA TRP A 279 -5.00 -13.32 -17.39
C TRP A 279 -3.76 -13.24 -16.49
N ASN A 280 -3.90 -13.43 -15.17
CA ASN A 280 -2.79 -13.48 -14.21
C ASN A 280 -1.82 -14.62 -14.50
N ARG A 281 -2.33 -15.80 -14.92
CA ARG A 281 -1.46 -16.87 -15.39
C ARG A 281 -0.72 -16.41 -16.63
N GLN A 282 -1.37 -15.75 -17.58
CA GLN A 282 -0.77 -15.21 -18.80
C GLN A 282 0.21 -14.05 -18.54
N ASN A 283 0.14 -13.38 -17.41
CA ASN A 283 0.97 -12.22 -17.08
C ASN A 283 1.57 -12.36 -15.67
N PRO A 284 2.51 -13.30 -15.45
CA PRO A 284 2.99 -13.64 -14.11
C PRO A 284 3.72 -12.50 -13.37
N TYR A 285 4.20 -11.49 -14.10
CA TYR A 285 4.92 -10.32 -13.58
C TYR A 285 4.04 -9.08 -13.46
N LYS A 286 2.91 -9.06 -14.16
CA LYS A 286 1.91 -8.00 -14.11
C LYS A 286 0.63 -8.64 -13.59
N ARG A 287 0.53 -8.89 -12.28
CA ARG A 287 -0.64 -9.59 -11.71
C ARG A 287 -1.65 -8.59 -11.19
N VAL A 288 -2.92 -8.83 -11.50
CA VAL A 288 -4.04 -8.24 -10.76
C VAL A 288 -4.04 -8.86 -9.37
N LEU A 289 -3.91 -7.99 -8.36
CA LEU A 289 -3.85 -8.34 -6.94
C LEU A 289 -4.93 -7.56 -6.16
N PRO A 290 -5.28 -8.01 -4.95
CA PRO A 290 -6.00 -7.17 -4.01
C PRO A 290 -5.30 -5.83 -3.78
N GLY A 291 -6.07 -4.75 -3.61
CA GLY A 291 -5.53 -3.40 -3.39
C GLY A 291 -5.37 -2.55 -4.66
N TYR A 292 -5.59 -3.10 -5.85
CA TYR A 292 -5.77 -2.27 -7.05
C TYR A 292 -7.15 -1.61 -7.06
N GLN A 293 -7.20 -0.36 -7.52
CA GLN A 293 -8.40 0.38 -7.86
C GLN A 293 -8.63 0.32 -9.36
N ILE A 294 -9.87 0.03 -9.80
CA ILE A 294 -10.26 0.11 -11.20
C ILE A 294 -10.50 1.58 -11.54
N PHE A 295 -9.57 2.14 -12.32
CA PHE A 295 -9.58 3.54 -12.70
C PHE A 295 -10.36 3.80 -14.00
N CYS A 296 -10.31 2.86 -14.94
CA CYS A 296 -10.96 2.99 -16.23
C CYS A 296 -11.38 1.61 -16.77
N VAL A 297 -12.54 1.52 -17.41
CA VAL A 297 -12.99 0.33 -18.16
C VAL A 297 -13.48 0.76 -19.53
N ASN A 298 -12.83 0.30 -20.60
CA ASN A 298 -13.17 0.63 -21.99
C ASN A 298 -13.29 2.15 -22.24
N GLY A 299 -12.42 2.95 -21.60
CA GLY A 299 -12.45 4.41 -21.70
C GLY A 299 -13.44 5.10 -20.75
N ARG A 300 -14.32 4.37 -20.05
CA ARG A 300 -15.22 4.91 -19.04
C ARG A 300 -14.50 5.09 -17.71
N ARG A 301 -14.70 6.25 -17.09
CA ARG A 301 -14.15 6.59 -15.77
C ARG A 301 -15.23 6.82 -14.71
N ASP A 302 -16.48 7.01 -15.12
CA ASP A 302 -17.60 7.10 -14.19
C ASP A 302 -17.96 5.72 -13.66
N GLN A 303 -18.21 5.60 -12.36
CA GLN A 303 -18.50 4.33 -11.69
C GLN A 303 -19.68 3.57 -12.34
N PRO A 304 -20.84 4.19 -12.68
CA PRO A 304 -21.93 3.48 -13.35
C PRO A 304 -21.54 2.92 -14.73
N GLY A 305 -20.82 3.71 -15.54
CA GLY A 305 -20.31 3.31 -16.84
C GLY A 305 -19.30 2.17 -16.74
N MET A 306 -18.36 2.23 -15.80
CA MET A 306 -17.41 1.15 -15.54
C MET A 306 -18.12 -0.15 -15.14
N ILE A 307 -19.09 -0.08 -14.22
CA ILE A 307 -19.90 -1.24 -13.80
C ILE A 307 -20.66 -1.83 -14.99
N TRP A 308 -21.23 -0.98 -15.84
CA TRP A 308 -21.96 -1.41 -17.03
C TRP A 308 -21.05 -2.16 -18.01
N GLU A 309 -19.85 -1.62 -18.30
CA GLU A 309 -18.88 -2.27 -19.19
C GLU A 309 -18.39 -3.62 -18.63
N LEU A 310 -18.06 -3.68 -17.34
CA LEU A 310 -17.68 -4.92 -16.66
C LEU A 310 -18.75 -6.01 -16.81
N HIS A 311 -20.02 -5.60 -16.84
CA HIS A 311 -21.17 -6.50 -16.95
C HIS A 311 -21.44 -6.96 -18.39
N HIS A 312 -21.26 -6.11 -19.40
CA HIS A 312 -21.79 -6.36 -20.75
C HIS A 312 -20.74 -6.49 -21.85
N ALA A 313 -19.57 -5.87 -21.73
CA ALA A 313 -18.66 -5.77 -22.88
C ALA A 313 -18.03 -7.11 -23.27
N ASP A 314 -18.04 -7.48 -24.54
CA ASP A 314 -17.40 -8.71 -25.03
C ASP A 314 -15.87 -8.65 -24.99
N ARG A 315 -15.33 -7.43 -24.88
CA ARG A 315 -13.91 -7.16 -24.66
C ARG A 315 -13.77 -6.15 -23.52
N LEU A 316 -12.88 -6.45 -22.59
CA LEU A 316 -12.53 -5.54 -21.50
C LEU A 316 -11.11 -5.04 -21.70
N GLN A 317 -10.95 -3.72 -21.68
CA GLN A 317 -9.71 -3.00 -21.43
C GLN A 317 -9.87 -2.32 -20.09
N VAL A 318 -9.10 -2.71 -19.09
CA VAL A 318 -9.22 -2.17 -17.73
C VAL A 318 -7.89 -1.59 -17.31
N SER A 319 -7.90 -0.34 -16.91
CA SER A 319 -6.76 0.34 -16.31
C SER A 319 -6.93 0.28 -14.79
N LEU A 320 -5.93 -0.29 -14.13
CA LEU A 320 -5.88 -0.40 -12.67
C LEU A 320 -4.78 0.50 -12.13
N VAL A 321 -5.00 1.10 -10.97
CA VAL A 321 -3.97 1.87 -10.24
C VAL A 321 -3.82 1.33 -8.83
N VAL A 322 -2.64 1.46 -8.24
CA VAL A 322 -2.47 1.14 -6.81
C VAL A 322 -3.31 2.14 -6.01
N ASP A 323 -4.29 1.63 -5.26
CA ASP A 323 -5.18 2.45 -4.44
C ASP A 323 -4.34 3.31 -3.48
N ALA A 324 -4.67 4.60 -3.37
CA ALA A 324 -3.89 5.53 -2.55
C ALA A 324 -3.82 5.08 -1.09
N SER A 325 -4.90 4.50 -0.56
CA SER A 325 -4.93 3.96 0.80
C SER A 325 -4.18 2.63 0.95
N ALA A 326 -3.82 1.97 -0.16
CA ALA A 326 -2.92 0.82 -0.17
C ALA A 326 -1.44 1.22 -0.25
N ARG A 327 -1.14 2.52 -0.36
CA ARG A 327 0.24 2.99 -0.31
C ARG A 327 0.77 2.79 1.08
N ILE A 328 1.89 2.11 1.16
CA ILE A 328 2.64 2.00 2.39
C ILE A 328 3.17 3.42 2.69
N HIS A 329 2.71 4.08 3.75
CA HIS A 329 3.25 5.39 4.15
C HIS A 329 4.53 5.20 4.99
N ASP A 330 5.58 4.63 4.39
CA ASP A 330 6.70 4.07 5.17
C ASP A 330 7.76 5.10 5.60
N ILE A 331 8.03 6.17 4.83
CA ILE A 331 9.08 7.11 5.29
C ILE A 331 8.60 8.03 6.41
N PHE A 332 7.30 8.10 6.65
CA PHE A 332 6.71 9.01 7.62
C PHE A 332 6.27 8.30 8.90
N ASP A 333 6.06 6.99 8.83
CA ASP A 333 5.81 6.18 10.01
C ASP A 333 7.10 6.01 10.82
N ASP A 334 7.04 6.34 12.11
CA ASP A 334 8.16 6.33 13.05
C ASP A 334 8.99 5.03 13.06
N ARG A 335 8.34 3.89 12.81
CA ARG A 335 9.02 2.59 12.82
C ARG A 335 9.53 2.19 11.46
N ALA A 336 8.85 2.61 10.40
CA ALA A 336 9.29 2.37 9.05
C ALA A 336 10.45 3.27 8.60
N ARG A 337 10.57 4.46 9.19
CA ARG A 337 11.80 5.28 9.10
C ARG A 337 13.06 4.49 9.44
N ARG A 338 12.99 3.61 10.43
CA ARG A 338 14.10 2.73 10.83
C ARG A 338 14.52 1.77 9.71
N PHE A 339 13.63 1.46 8.77
CA PHE A 339 13.90 0.59 7.62
C PHE A 339 14.24 1.36 6.34
N SER A 340 14.09 2.69 6.31
CA SER A 340 14.50 3.51 5.16
C SER A 340 15.98 3.32 4.81
N PHE A 341 16.83 3.08 5.82
CA PHE A 341 18.22 2.68 5.68
C PHE A 341 18.38 1.36 4.90
N ALA A 342 17.60 0.33 5.25
CA ALA A 342 17.63 -0.95 4.55
C ALA A 342 17.23 -0.77 3.07
N HIS A 343 16.17 -0.02 2.78
CA HIS A 343 15.76 0.26 1.41
C HIS A 343 16.80 1.05 0.60
N SER A 344 17.38 2.10 1.20
CA SER A 344 18.38 2.94 0.53
C SER A 344 19.67 2.15 0.28
N ALA A 345 20.16 1.40 1.27
CA ALA A 345 21.31 0.52 1.12
C ALA A 345 21.06 -0.55 0.05
N ALA A 346 19.89 -1.22 0.08
CA ALA A 346 19.53 -2.22 -0.92
C ALA A 346 19.50 -1.63 -2.33
N THR A 347 18.90 -0.44 -2.50
CA THR A 347 18.87 0.27 -3.79
C THR A 347 20.28 0.57 -4.29
N GLY A 348 21.16 1.10 -3.43
CA GLY A 348 22.53 1.41 -3.81
C GLY A 348 23.37 0.19 -4.15
N ILE A 349 23.21 -0.90 -3.40
CA ILE A 349 23.84 -2.19 -3.69
C ILE A 349 23.36 -2.71 -5.04
N CYS A 350 22.05 -2.80 -5.27
CA CYS A 350 21.48 -3.32 -6.53
C CYS A 350 21.96 -2.50 -7.74
N ARG A 351 21.97 -1.17 -7.64
CA ARG A 351 22.47 -0.30 -8.72
C ARG A 351 23.96 -0.47 -8.96
N THR A 352 24.73 -0.66 -7.89
CA THR A 352 26.18 -0.87 -7.99
C THR A 352 26.48 -2.22 -8.64
N GLN A 353 25.80 -3.28 -8.22
CA GLN A 353 25.89 -4.59 -8.87
C GLN A 353 25.49 -4.53 -10.34
N GLY A 354 24.46 -3.75 -10.69
CA GLY A 354 24.02 -3.57 -12.07
C GLY A 354 25.09 -2.95 -12.97
N ARG A 355 26.10 -2.28 -12.38
CA ARG A 355 27.26 -1.77 -13.11
C ARG A 355 28.35 -2.81 -13.35
N ILE A 356 28.40 -3.86 -12.54
CA ILE A 356 29.38 -4.94 -12.68
C ILE A 356 28.91 -5.89 -13.78
N PHE A 357 29.59 -5.84 -14.92
CA PHE A 357 29.21 -6.63 -16.08
C PHE A 357 29.29 -8.13 -15.80
N GLY A 358 28.22 -8.86 -16.13
CA GLY A 358 28.11 -10.30 -15.87
C GLY A 358 27.67 -10.68 -14.46
N ARG A 359 27.66 -9.75 -13.48
CA ARG A 359 27.17 -10.01 -12.13
C ARG A 359 25.64 -9.94 -12.08
N PRO A 360 24.94 -10.99 -11.60
CA PRO A 360 23.51 -10.92 -11.33
C PRO A 360 23.19 -9.85 -10.28
N VAL A 361 22.21 -8.99 -10.55
CA VAL A 361 21.70 -8.05 -9.54
C VAL A 361 20.80 -8.78 -8.55
N GLU A 362 21.05 -8.62 -7.25
CA GLU A 362 20.19 -9.18 -6.21
C GLU A 362 18.79 -8.56 -6.27
N GLN A 363 17.76 -9.32 -5.89
CA GLN A 363 16.40 -8.81 -5.85
C GLN A 363 16.25 -7.84 -4.67
N HIS A 364 15.95 -6.57 -4.96
CA HIS A 364 15.79 -5.51 -3.96
C HIS A 364 14.96 -5.94 -2.75
N GLY A 365 13.79 -6.55 -2.94
CA GLY A 365 12.93 -6.97 -1.82
C GLY A 365 13.49 -8.09 -0.94
N GLU A 366 14.31 -8.98 -1.51
CA GLU A 366 14.99 -10.03 -0.74
C GLU A 366 16.14 -9.42 0.07
N LEU A 367 16.89 -8.51 -0.54
CA LEU A 367 17.96 -7.76 0.11
C LEU A 367 17.42 -6.90 1.26
N VAL A 368 16.36 -6.12 1.03
CA VAL A 368 15.69 -5.35 2.09
C VAL A 368 15.28 -6.25 3.25
N ALA A 369 14.68 -7.40 2.97
CA ALA A 369 14.27 -8.31 4.04
C ALA A 369 15.46 -8.85 4.85
N GLU A 370 16.58 -9.17 4.19
CA GLU A 370 17.83 -9.54 4.86
C GLU A 370 18.36 -8.40 5.75
N LEU A 371 18.39 -7.18 5.21
CA LEU A 371 18.89 -6.00 5.93
C LEU A 371 18.01 -5.67 7.15
N ILE A 372 16.68 -5.75 7.00
CA ILE A 372 15.73 -5.55 8.11
C ILE A 372 15.87 -6.66 9.16
N GLU A 373 16.06 -7.93 8.76
CA GLU A 373 16.22 -9.03 9.70
C GLU A 373 17.50 -8.87 10.55
N ARG A 374 18.57 -8.36 9.96
CA ARG A 374 19.86 -8.17 10.66
C ARG A 374 19.94 -6.88 11.47
N TRP A 375 19.39 -5.77 10.96
CA TRP A 375 19.58 -4.43 11.51
C TRP A 375 18.28 -3.69 11.85
N GLY A 376 17.12 -4.32 11.67
CA GLY A 376 15.82 -3.72 11.97
C GLY A 376 15.52 -3.58 13.47
N HIS A 377 16.40 -4.08 14.34
CA HIS A 377 16.26 -4.04 15.80
C HIS A 377 17.18 -2.99 16.42
N GLY A 378 16.71 -1.74 16.56
CA GLY A 378 17.39 -0.68 17.34
C GLY A 378 17.77 0.58 16.56
N ASN A 379 18.56 1.45 17.20
CA ASN A 379 19.17 2.64 16.57
C ASN A 379 20.44 2.23 15.81
N THR A 380 20.29 1.43 14.76
CA THR A 380 21.44 1.06 13.93
C THR A 380 21.89 2.25 13.10
N ASN A 381 23.19 2.55 13.11
CA ASN A 381 23.78 3.56 12.26
C ASN A 381 23.78 3.08 10.80
N PHE A 382 23.34 3.92 9.87
CA PHE A 382 23.37 3.61 8.43
C PHE A 382 24.75 3.15 7.94
N LEU A 383 25.81 3.69 8.55
CA LEU A 383 27.19 3.33 8.26
C LEU A 383 27.48 1.85 8.51
N ASP A 384 26.94 1.30 9.59
CA ASP A 384 27.16 -0.10 9.97
C ASP A 384 26.43 -1.03 8.99
N VAL A 385 25.22 -0.65 8.59
CA VAL A 385 24.43 -1.35 7.56
C VAL A 385 25.21 -1.37 6.24
N LEU A 386 25.67 -0.20 5.76
CA LEU A 386 26.44 -0.10 4.52
C LEU A 386 27.76 -0.88 4.59
N THR A 387 28.51 -0.77 5.69
CA THR A 387 29.81 -1.43 5.86
C THR A 387 29.70 -2.93 5.70
N GLU A 388 28.77 -3.56 6.43
CA GLU A 388 28.65 -5.01 6.39
C GLU A 388 27.94 -5.50 5.12
N ALA A 389 26.90 -4.79 4.67
CA ALA A 389 26.17 -5.16 3.46
C ALA A 389 27.04 -5.04 2.20
N CYS A 390 27.86 -4.00 2.08
CA CYS A 390 28.80 -3.84 0.96
C CYS A 390 29.95 -4.85 1.05
N ARG A 391 30.57 -5.02 2.23
CA ARG A 391 31.69 -5.97 2.41
C ARG A 391 31.33 -7.39 2.01
N SER A 392 30.15 -7.88 2.45
CA SER A 392 29.68 -9.23 2.11
C SER A 392 29.42 -9.45 0.62
N ARG A 393 29.38 -8.37 -0.17
CA ARG A 393 29.10 -8.36 -1.62
C ARG A 393 30.28 -7.90 -2.48
N GLN A 394 31.47 -7.75 -1.86
CA GLN A 394 32.66 -7.21 -2.51
C GLN A 394 32.38 -5.85 -3.16
N LEU A 395 31.67 -4.99 -2.42
CA LEU A 395 31.41 -3.60 -2.76
C LEU A 395 32.06 -2.71 -1.68
N HIS A 396 32.25 -1.45 -2.03
CA HIS A 396 32.73 -0.39 -1.15
C HIS A 396 31.71 0.70 -1.04
N TRP A 397 31.87 1.51 0.00
CA TRP A 397 31.18 2.77 0.09
C TRP A 397 32.15 3.83 0.60
N SER A 398 31.89 5.09 0.26
CA SER A 398 32.59 6.25 0.81
C SER A 398 31.59 7.32 1.19
N GLU A 399 31.85 8.00 2.30
CA GLU A 399 31.14 9.23 2.64
C GLU A 399 31.74 10.39 1.84
N LEU A 400 30.88 11.14 1.14
CA LEU A 400 31.28 12.35 0.43
C LEU A 400 31.15 13.52 1.38
N THR A 401 32.19 14.34 1.47
CA THR A 401 32.32 15.38 2.50
C THR A 401 31.53 16.63 2.17
N THR A 402 31.28 16.90 0.88
CA THR A 402 30.55 18.10 0.45
C THR A 402 29.40 17.79 -0.51
N ALA A 403 28.45 18.73 -0.61
CA ALA A 403 27.42 18.70 -1.63
C ALA A 403 28.01 18.73 -3.06
N ALA A 404 29.12 19.45 -3.26
CA ALA A 404 29.79 19.53 -4.56
C ALA A 404 30.36 18.18 -4.99
N ASP A 405 30.98 17.43 -4.07
CA ASP A 405 31.45 16.06 -4.35
C ASP A 405 30.27 15.14 -4.71
N ALA A 406 29.15 15.31 -4.02
CA ALA A 406 27.92 14.58 -4.34
C ALA A 406 27.37 14.93 -5.72
N GLU A 407 27.37 16.21 -6.13
CA GLU A 407 26.98 16.65 -7.47
C GLU A 407 27.88 16.05 -8.56
N GLU A 408 29.20 16.05 -8.35
CA GLU A 408 30.17 15.47 -9.29
C GLU A 408 29.92 13.96 -9.48
N VAL A 409 29.80 13.23 -8.37
CA VAL A 409 29.58 11.78 -8.43
C VAL A 409 28.20 11.43 -8.99
N LEU A 410 27.16 12.25 -8.72
CA LEU A 410 25.79 12.04 -9.20
C LEU A 410 25.69 12.04 -10.74
N GLN A 411 26.65 12.66 -11.45
CA GLN A 411 26.73 12.62 -12.92
C GLN A 411 26.97 11.22 -13.48
N HIS A 412 27.52 10.32 -12.66
CA HIS A 412 27.98 9.00 -13.08
C HIS A 412 27.41 7.86 -12.24
N ARG A 413 27.07 8.14 -10.97
CA ARG A 413 26.69 7.13 -9.97
C ARG A 413 25.47 7.59 -9.19
N SER A 414 24.83 6.64 -8.52
CA SER A 414 23.74 6.99 -7.59
C SER A 414 24.32 7.41 -6.25
N ILE A 415 23.85 8.54 -5.74
CA ILE A 415 24.18 9.03 -4.41
C ILE A 415 23.04 8.75 -3.45
N PHE A 416 23.39 8.37 -2.23
CA PHE A 416 22.44 8.22 -1.13
C PHE A 416 22.74 9.26 -0.09
N ALA A 417 21.70 9.78 0.55
CA ALA A 417 21.86 10.71 1.65
C ALA A 417 21.16 10.17 2.89
N SER A 418 21.85 10.22 4.02
CA SER A 418 21.21 10.05 5.33
C SER A 418 21.03 11.39 6.02
N PHE A 419 19.92 11.55 6.73
CA PHE A 419 19.66 12.70 7.59
C PHE A 419 18.95 12.23 8.86
N ALA A 420 18.89 13.07 9.87
CA ALA A 420 18.12 12.82 11.08
C ALA A 420 17.38 14.08 11.48
N LEU A 421 16.15 13.91 11.96
CA LEU A 421 15.28 14.98 12.43
C LEU A 421 14.69 14.61 13.80
N ASP A 422 14.41 15.61 14.63
CA ASP A 422 13.52 15.47 15.78
C ASP A 422 12.06 15.18 15.33
N SER A 423 11.20 14.83 16.28
CA SER A 423 9.81 14.44 16.01
C SER A 423 8.96 15.57 15.39
N ALA A 424 9.13 16.82 15.84
CA ALA A 424 8.40 17.96 15.31
C ALA A 424 8.84 18.30 13.88
N SER A 425 10.15 18.26 13.63
CA SER A 425 10.73 18.43 12.31
C SER A 425 10.32 17.35 11.32
N TRP A 426 10.17 16.11 11.78
CA TRP A 426 9.60 15.03 10.98
C TRP A 426 8.14 15.27 10.57
N GLN A 427 7.32 15.78 11.49
CA GLN A 427 5.92 16.13 11.17
C GLN A 427 5.86 17.23 10.10
N ALA A 428 6.73 18.24 10.20
CA ALA A 428 6.84 19.29 9.19
C ALA A 428 7.30 18.73 7.82
N PHE A 429 8.34 17.87 7.82
CA PHE A 429 8.82 17.18 6.63
C PHE A 429 7.70 16.35 5.98
N GLN A 430 6.94 15.59 6.78
CA GLN A 430 5.81 14.76 6.31
C GLN A 430 4.69 15.58 5.70
N ALA A 431 4.27 16.66 6.38
CA ALA A 431 3.20 17.51 5.90
C ALA A 431 3.54 18.09 4.52
N GLN A 432 4.80 18.47 4.31
CA GLN A 432 5.25 19.01 3.04
C GLN A 432 5.36 17.95 1.94
N ALA A 433 5.97 16.80 2.27
CA ALA A 433 6.19 15.72 1.31
C ALA A 433 4.90 15.00 0.89
N SER A 434 3.85 15.07 1.72
CA SER A 434 2.52 14.54 1.39
C SER A 434 1.69 15.52 0.56
N SER A 435 2.14 16.77 0.36
CA SER A 435 1.42 17.71 -0.48
C SER A 435 1.43 17.25 -1.95
N GLU A 436 0.27 17.24 -2.60
CA GLU A 436 0.11 16.73 -3.97
C GLU A 436 0.87 17.53 -5.05
N ALA A 437 1.59 18.58 -4.68
CA ALA A 437 2.29 19.44 -5.61
C ALA A 437 3.76 18.96 -5.78
N PRO A 438 4.09 18.24 -6.88
CA PRO A 438 5.40 17.62 -7.11
C PRO A 438 6.57 18.62 -7.29
N HIS A 439 6.31 19.93 -7.17
CA HIS A 439 7.28 21.00 -7.40
C HIS A 439 7.56 21.85 -6.17
N VAL A 440 6.97 21.50 -5.02
CA VAL A 440 7.20 22.28 -3.80
C VAL A 440 8.57 21.91 -3.23
N VAL A 441 9.48 22.87 -3.27
CA VAL A 441 10.81 22.75 -2.66
C VAL A 441 10.67 22.93 -1.15
N LEU A 442 11.11 21.93 -0.40
CA LEU A 442 11.27 21.99 1.04
C LEU A 442 12.47 22.87 1.38
N ARG A 443 12.21 24.01 2.02
CA ARG A 443 13.20 25.05 2.33
C ARG A 443 13.73 24.92 3.75
N ALA A 444 14.94 25.43 3.99
CA ALA A 444 15.60 25.37 5.30
C ALA A 444 14.79 26.03 6.42
N GLY A 445 14.09 27.12 6.12
CA GLY A 445 13.22 27.79 7.10
C GLY A 445 11.98 26.98 7.51
N GLN A 446 11.63 25.91 6.78
CA GLN A 446 10.45 25.09 7.07
C GLN A 446 10.75 23.90 8.01
N ILE A 447 12.03 23.59 8.24
CA ILE A 447 12.46 22.51 9.13
C ILE A 447 13.36 23.09 10.21
N GLN A 448 12.85 23.12 11.44
CA GLN A 448 13.60 23.62 12.60
C GLN A 448 14.12 22.44 13.43
N ASN A 449 15.16 21.77 12.91
CA ASN A 449 15.69 20.57 13.57
C ASN A 449 16.39 20.91 14.90
N ASN A 450 15.82 20.44 16.01
CA ASN A 450 16.40 20.54 17.33
C ASN A 450 17.32 19.35 17.60
N VAL A 451 18.61 19.51 17.31
CA VAL A 451 19.63 18.46 17.49
C VAL A 451 19.84 18.00 18.95
N SER A 452 19.26 18.71 19.93
CA SER A 452 19.30 18.30 21.35
C SER A 452 18.21 17.29 21.73
N GLU A 453 17.22 17.09 20.86
CA GLU A 453 16.15 16.11 21.03
C GLU A 453 16.49 14.76 20.39
N ASP A 454 15.72 13.74 20.73
CA ASP A 454 15.86 12.39 20.16
C ASP A 454 15.73 12.43 18.64
N GLN A 455 16.86 12.22 17.98
CA GLN A 455 16.95 12.25 16.53
C GLN A 455 16.50 10.92 15.92
N GLN A 456 15.66 10.99 14.90
CA GLN A 456 15.19 9.84 14.14
C GLN A 456 15.81 9.90 12.73
N GLY A 457 16.68 8.94 12.44
CA GLY A 457 17.41 8.87 11.17
C GLY A 457 16.57 8.29 10.03
N ALA A 458 16.86 8.75 8.81
CA ALA A 458 16.39 8.15 7.57
C ALA A 458 17.43 8.24 6.47
N ALA A 459 17.24 7.47 5.39
CA ALA A 459 18.00 7.62 4.17
C ALA A 459 17.11 7.72 2.93
N VAL A 460 17.60 8.45 1.94
CA VAL A 460 16.97 8.70 0.64
C VAL A 460 17.99 8.54 -0.47
N GLU A 461 17.50 8.30 -1.68
CA GLU A 461 18.31 8.34 -2.89
C GLU A 461 18.30 9.78 -3.45
N ILE A 462 19.45 10.34 -3.80
CA ILE A 462 19.52 11.57 -4.59
C ILE A 462 19.49 11.16 -6.05
N CYS A 463 18.45 11.58 -6.78
CA CYS A 463 18.22 11.20 -8.17
C CYS A 463 18.37 12.36 -9.17
N GLY A 464 18.54 13.58 -8.66
CA GLY A 464 18.79 14.77 -9.46
C GLY A 464 19.18 15.97 -8.59
N HIS A 465 19.60 17.05 -9.24
CA HIS A 465 19.88 18.32 -8.58
C HIS A 465 19.55 19.48 -9.52
N GLY A 466 19.31 20.65 -8.94
CA GLY A 466 19.20 21.91 -9.67
C GLY A 466 19.83 23.04 -8.87
N HIS A 467 19.60 24.29 -9.29
CA HIS A 467 20.18 25.46 -8.62
C HIS A 467 19.69 25.58 -7.17
N GLY A 468 20.47 25.04 -6.23
CA GLY A 468 20.23 25.11 -4.79
C GLY A 468 19.31 24.04 -4.21
N PHE A 469 18.95 22.99 -4.97
CA PHE A 469 18.11 21.90 -4.45
C PHE A 469 18.55 20.52 -4.93
N TRP A 470 18.20 19.51 -4.14
CA TRP A 470 18.23 18.10 -4.46
C TRP A 470 16.85 17.61 -4.88
N GLU A 471 16.80 16.76 -5.90
CA GLU A 471 15.66 15.89 -6.16
C GLU A 471 15.92 14.56 -5.46
N VAL A 472 15.26 14.34 -4.32
CA VAL A 472 15.40 13.12 -3.54
C VAL A 472 14.25 12.17 -3.84
N LYS A 473 14.58 10.89 -3.94
CA LYS A 473 13.64 9.79 -4.12
C LYS A 473 13.59 8.98 -2.83
N ASP A 474 12.39 8.80 -2.31
CA ASP A 474 12.16 7.98 -1.12
C ASP A 474 12.26 6.47 -1.42
N SER A 475 12.19 5.64 -0.38
CA SER A 475 12.28 4.18 -0.49
C SER A 475 11.17 3.52 -1.32
N LEU A 476 10.11 4.27 -1.64
CA LEU A 476 8.94 3.82 -2.40
C LEU A 476 8.84 4.49 -3.78
N GLY A 477 9.79 5.37 -4.10
CA GLY A 477 9.89 6.08 -5.37
C GLY A 477 9.16 7.41 -5.44
N GLY A 478 8.60 7.91 -4.33
CA GLY A 478 8.14 9.29 -4.21
C GLY A 478 9.30 10.26 -4.41
N ARG A 479 9.07 11.36 -5.12
CA ARG A 479 10.08 12.39 -5.41
C ARG A 479 9.76 13.64 -4.62
N ILE A 480 10.77 14.20 -3.96
CA ILE A 480 10.66 15.42 -3.17
C ILE A 480 11.81 16.34 -3.57
N MET A 481 11.51 17.62 -3.71
CA MET A 481 12.53 18.64 -3.93
C MET A 481 12.96 19.20 -2.58
N VAL A 482 14.25 19.14 -2.25
CA VAL A 482 14.79 19.59 -0.96
C VAL A 482 15.90 20.60 -1.21
N GLU A 483 15.78 21.81 -0.66
CA GLU A 483 16.85 22.80 -0.71
C GLU A 483 18.12 22.21 -0.08
N GLN A 484 19.29 22.38 -0.71
CA GLN A 484 20.53 21.69 -0.33
C GLN A 484 20.96 21.98 1.12
N GLN A 485 20.51 23.11 1.68
CA GLN A 485 20.79 23.54 3.05
C GLN A 485 19.66 23.21 4.03
N ALA A 486 18.53 22.67 3.55
CA ALA A 486 17.38 22.39 4.41
C ALA A 486 17.58 21.20 5.35
N LEU A 487 18.39 20.24 4.92
CA LEU A 487 18.72 19.05 5.69
C LEU A 487 20.23 18.89 5.78
N HIS A 488 20.72 18.49 6.95
CA HIS A 488 22.12 18.11 7.13
C HIS A 488 22.35 16.70 6.57
N PHE A 489 22.44 16.61 5.25
CA PHE A 489 22.70 15.35 4.55
C PHE A 489 24.14 14.90 4.75
N ARG A 490 24.31 13.62 5.08
CA ARG A 490 25.55 12.88 4.89
C ARG A 490 25.41 12.10 3.61
N TYR A 491 26.34 12.28 2.68
CA TYR A 491 26.27 11.71 1.34
C TYR A 491 27.09 10.43 1.27
N PHE A 492 26.58 9.39 0.63
CA PHE A 492 27.22 8.10 0.49
C PHE A 492 27.21 7.69 -0.97
N ASP A 493 28.38 7.31 -1.45
CA ASP A 493 28.57 6.64 -2.73
C ASP A 493 28.86 5.16 -2.46
N ILE A 494 28.28 4.28 -3.28
CA ILE A 494 28.55 2.84 -3.26
C ILE A 494 29.22 2.50 -4.58
N PHE A 495 30.36 1.83 -4.53
CA PHE A 495 31.19 1.55 -5.70
C PHE A 495 31.92 0.22 -5.56
N PHE A 496 32.74 -0.13 -6.56
CA PHE A 496 33.61 -1.30 -6.54
C PHE A 496 34.95 -0.92 -7.17
N TYR A 497 36.02 -1.63 -6.81
CA TYR A 497 37.31 -1.49 -7.49
C TYR A 497 37.46 -2.55 -8.57
N ASP A 498 38.05 -2.20 -9.72
CA ASP A 498 38.36 -3.17 -10.78
C ASP A 498 39.23 -4.32 -10.29
N THR A 499 40.10 -4.08 -9.30
CA THR A 499 41.00 -5.08 -8.69
C THR A 499 40.27 -6.17 -7.90
N GLU A 500 39.01 -5.93 -7.55
CA GLU A 500 38.20 -6.86 -6.75
C GLU A 500 37.16 -7.62 -7.57
N LEU A 501 37.02 -7.24 -8.84
CA LEU A 501 36.28 -8.06 -9.77
C LEU A 501 36.95 -9.43 -9.86
N SER A 502 36.14 -10.48 -9.84
CA SER A 502 36.63 -11.83 -10.02
C SER A 502 37.31 -11.96 -11.39
N ARG A 503 38.26 -12.90 -11.51
CA ARG A 503 38.91 -13.19 -12.80
C ARG A 503 37.90 -13.48 -13.90
N ASP A 504 36.78 -14.11 -13.54
CA ASP A 504 35.69 -14.40 -14.47
C ASP A 504 34.96 -13.13 -14.90
N GLU A 505 34.67 -12.19 -14.00
CA GLU A 505 34.04 -10.90 -14.35
C GLU A 505 34.94 -10.04 -15.23
N ILE A 506 36.23 -9.93 -14.90
CA ILE A 506 37.21 -9.21 -15.73
C ILE A 506 37.33 -9.86 -17.11
N SER A 507 37.45 -11.20 -17.15
CA SER A 507 37.51 -11.96 -18.40
C SER A 507 36.24 -11.78 -19.23
N LEU A 508 35.06 -11.86 -18.61
CA LEU A 508 33.78 -11.64 -19.27
C LEU A 508 33.67 -10.21 -19.81
N PHE A 509 34.02 -9.19 -19.02
CA PHE A 509 34.01 -7.81 -19.48
C PHE A 509 34.93 -7.63 -20.68
N ASN A 510 36.17 -8.12 -20.62
CA ASN A 510 37.15 -7.97 -21.71
C ASN A 510 36.80 -8.76 -22.97
N THR A 511 36.17 -9.92 -22.83
CA THR A 511 35.89 -10.82 -23.96
C THR A 511 34.49 -10.69 -24.53
N ALA A 512 33.53 -10.13 -23.78
CA ALA A 512 32.17 -9.93 -24.27
C ALA A 512 32.13 -8.97 -25.47
N CYS A 513 31.26 -9.29 -26.42
CA CYS A 513 31.10 -8.48 -27.61
C CYS A 513 30.58 -7.09 -27.25
N HIS A 514 31.22 -6.04 -27.79
CA HIS A 514 30.80 -4.65 -27.54
C HIS A 514 29.40 -4.38 -28.11
N VAL A 515 29.08 -4.94 -29.28
CA VAL A 515 27.77 -4.84 -29.91
C VAL A 515 27.32 -6.25 -30.26
N LEU A 516 26.18 -6.67 -29.74
CA LEU A 516 25.59 -7.97 -30.04
C LEU A 516 24.22 -7.78 -30.67
N ASP A 517 24.11 -8.18 -31.94
CA ASP A 517 22.84 -8.30 -32.65
C ASP A 517 22.37 -9.76 -32.58
N PHE A 518 21.13 -9.98 -32.17
CA PHE A 518 20.56 -11.32 -32.09
C PHE A 518 19.06 -11.34 -32.35
N GLU A 519 18.61 -12.48 -32.85
CA GLU A 519 17.19 -12.76 -33.04
C GLU A 519 16.65 -13.60 -31.88
N LEU A 520 15.59 -13.13 -31.24
CA LEU A 520 14.75 -13.93 -30.35
C LEU A 520 13.40 -14.17 -31.01
N ARG A 521 12.96 -15.44 -31.04
CA ARG A 521 11.59 -15.78 -31.41
C ARG A 521 10.84 -16.31 -30.19
N ARG A 522 9.72 -15.68 -29.88
CA ARG A 522 8.75 -16.22 -28.93
C ARG A 522 8.15 -17.48 -29.53
N GLN A 523 8.18 -18.59 -28.80
CA GLN A 523 7.53 -19.82 -29.26
C GLN A 523 6.00 -19.62 -29.27
N PRO A 524 5.27 -20.30 -30.17
CA PRO A 524 3.80 -20.30 -30.13
C PRO A 524 3.29 -20.67 -28.72
N GLY A 525 2.37 -19.87 -28.18
CA GLY A 525 1.81 -20.06 -26.84
C GLY A 525 2.61 -19.42 -25.69
N TRP A 526 3.74 -18.76 -25.99
CA TRP A 526 4.45 -17.99 -25.00
C TRP A 526 3.75 -16.68 -24.65
N LYS A 527 3.82 -16.34 -23.37
CA LYS A 527 3.20 -15.15 -22.80
C LYS A 527 3.97 -13.90 -23.23
N ARG A 528 3.25 -12.81 -23.49
CA ARG A 528 3.82 -11.48 -23.70
C ARG A 528 4.43 -10.96 -22.40
N GLY A 529 5.29 -9.95 -22.50
CA GLY A 529 5.99 -9.37 -21.36
C GLY A 529 7.48 -9.63 -21.38
N LEU A 530 8.23 -8.74 -20.73
CA LEU A 530 9.66 -8.60 -20.90
C LEU A 530 10.42 -9.71 -20.16
N GLU A 531 9.94 -10.09 -18.99
CA GLU A 531 10.56 -11.08 -18.11
C GLU A 531 10.38 -12.52 -18.63
N THR A 532 9.35 -12.75 -19.45
CA THR A 532 9.13 -14.06 -20.10
C THR A 532 10.25 -14.42 -21.08
N LEU A 533 11.01 -13.44 -21.55
CA LEU A 533 12.21 -13.67 -22.36
C LEU A 533 13.36 -14.24 -21.52
N GLY A 534 13.22 -14.36 -20.20
CA GLY A 534 14.25 -14.88 -19.31
C GLY A 534 15.38 -13.89 -19.07
N TRP A 535 15.02 -12.62 -18.92
CA TRP A 535 15.90 -11.58 -18.43
C TRP A 535 15.08 -10.59 -17.58
N ALA A 536 15.75 -9.75 -16.79
CA ALA A 536 15.19 -8.58 -16.16
C ALA A 536 15.87 -7.35 -16.76
N VAL A 537 15.08 -6.35 -17.16
CA VAL A 537 15.60 -5.12 -17.78
C VAL A 537 15.06 -3.93 -17.01
N ASN A 538 15.97 -3.06 -16.62
CA ASN A 538 15.67 -1.76 -16.06
C ASN A 538 14.95 -0.91 -17.12
N ARG A 539 13.69 -0.56 -16.87
CA ARG A 539 12.86 0.12 -17.89
C ARG A 539 13.32 1.54 -18.21
N ASP A 540 14.00 2.20 -17.27
CA ASP A 540 14.43 3.59 -17.44
C ASP A 540 15.71 3.68 -18.27
N THR A 541 16.63 2.74 -18.04
CA THR A 541 17.98 2.72 -18.66
C THR A 541 18.13 1.69 -19.77
N LEU A 542 17.13 0.82 -19.96
CA LEU A 542 17.17 -0.36 -20.82
C LEU A 542 18.34 -1.33 -20.55
N ARG A 543 18.91 -1.25 -19.34
CA ARG A 543 20.01 -2.11 -18.91
C ARG A 543 19.49 -3.46 -18.45
N ILE A 544 20.13 -4.53 -18.88
CA ILE A 544 19.84 -5.90 -18.45
C ILE A 544 20.40 -6.09 -17.04
N GLU A 545 19.54 -6.25 -16.04
CA GLU A 545 19.91 -6.46 -14.63
C GLU A 545 20.13 -7.95 -14.32
N TRP A 546 19.47 -8.83 -15.09
CA TRP A 546 19.64 -10.27 -14.99
C TRP A 546 19.35 -10.93 -16.33
N ALA A 547 20.09 -11.98 -16.69
CA ALA A 547 19.81 -12.79 -17.86
C ALA A 547 19.91 -14.27 -17.49
N ALA A 548 18.97 -15.08 -17.97
CA ALA A 548 18.99 -16.52 -17.74
C ALA A 548 20.26 -17.12 -18.36
N PRO A 549 21.15 -17.72 -17.56
CA PRO A 549 22.39 -18.30 -18.11
C PRO A 549 22.08 -19.56 -18.94
N ARG A 550 21.01 -20.28 -18.58
CA ARG A 550 20.51 -21.48 -19.23
C ARG A 550 18.99 -21.57 -19.08
N GLY A 551 18.37 -22.47 -19.84
CA GLY A 551 16.98 -22.87 -19.64
C GLY A 551 16.11 -22.68 -20.87
N ARG A 552 14.80 -22.89 -20.69
CA ARG A 552 13.83 -22.87 -21.79
C ARG A 552 13.42 -21.45 -22.21
N SER A 553 13.83 -20.40 -21.50
CA SER A 553 13.62 -19.00 -21.93
C SER A 553 14.36 -18.72 -23.26
N PRO A 554 13.99 -17.72 -24.08
CA PRO A 554 14.62 -17.47 -25.37
C PRO A 554 16.02 -16.92 -25.16
N VAL A 555 16.24 -16.09 -24.13
CA VAL A 555 17.57 -15.65 -23.69
C VAL A 555 18.38 -16.84 -23.16
N GLY A 556 17.81 -17.71 -22.34
CA GLY A 556 18.49 -18.90 -21.83
C GLY A 556 18.86 -19.89 -22.94
N ALA A 557 17.97 -20.09 -23.91
CA ALA A 557 18.20 -20.91 -25.09
C ALA A 557 19.25 -20.30 -26.04
N HIS A 558 19.24 -18.97 -26.19
CA HIS A 558 20.27 -18.23 -26.91
C HIS A 558 21.64 -18.44 -26.24
N ASN A 559 21.73 -18.15 -24.93
CA ASN A 559 22.96 -18.25 -24.16
C ASN A 559 23.56 -19.67 -24.16
N MET A 560 22.72 -20.71 -24.09
CA MET A 560 23.18 -22.11 -24.17
C MET A 560 23.82 -22.49 -25.52
N ARG A 561 23.49 -21.79 -26.61
CA ARG A 561 24.00 -22.08 -27.96
C ARG A 561 25.21 -21.23 -28.34
N ARG A 562 25.60 -20.28 -27.49
CA ARG A 562 26.66 -19.31 -27.77
C ARG A 562 27.83 -19.51 -26.84
N SER A 563 29.03 -19.20 -27.32
CA SER A 563 30.20 -19.10 -26.45
C SER A 563 30.03 -17.92 -25.47
N PRO A 564 30.68 -17.92 -24.30
CA PRO A 564 30.52 -16.88 -23.28
C PRO A 564 30.60 -15.44 -23.81
N ARG A 565 31.50 -15.16 -24.76
CA ARG A 565 31.65 -13.84 -25.41
C ARG A 565 30.45 -13.34 -26.22
N LEU A 566 29.54 -14.24 -26.62
CA LEU A 566 28.34 -13.93 -27.40
C LEU A 566 27.06 -14.18 -26.58
N GLN A 567 27.19 -14.33 -25.26
CA GLN A 567 26.04 -14.45 -24.37
C GLN A 567 25.47 -13.07 -24.04
N ILE A 568 24.16 -13.06 -23.83
CA ILE A 568 23.43 -11.95 -23.25
C ILE A 568 23.64 -12.01 -21.75
N LEU A 569 24.33 -10.99 -21.21
CA LEU A 569 24.75 -10.91 -19.82
C LEU A 569 24.16 -9.68 -19.13
N ALA A 570 24.10 -9.72 -17.80
CA ALA A 570 23.81 -8.55 -17.00
C ALA A 570 24.83 -7.43 -17.29
N GLY A 571 24.38 -6.19 -17.31
CA GLY A 571 25.20 -5.01 -17.60
C GLY A 571 25.13 -4.52 -19.05
N HIS A 572 24.70 -5.33 -20.02
CA HIS A 572 24.40 -4.85 -21.37
C HIS A 572 23.21 -3.89 -21.39
N SER A 573 23.17 -2.95 -22.32
CA SER A 573 22.01 -2.09 -22.57
C SER A 573 21.40 -2.36 -23.94
N ILE A 574 20.07 -2.42 -23.99
CA ILE A 574 19.32 -2.55 -25.24
C ILE A 574 19.28 -1.19 -25.92
N THR A 575 19.79 -1.12 -27.15
CA THR A 575 19.88 0.14 -27.92
C THR A 575 18.96 0.15 -29.13
N ALA A 576 18.55 -1.03 -29.63
CA ALA A 576 17.51 -1.10 -30.64
C ALA A 576 16.76 -2.44 -30.56
N VAL A 577 15.48 -2.41 -30.95
CA VAL A 577 14.64 -3.61 -31.13
C VAL A 577 13.82 -3.44 -32.38
N ASN A 578 13.94 -4.37 -33.33
CA ASN A 578 13.23 -4.32 -34.62
C ASN A 578 13.43 -2.99 -35.38
N GLY A 579 14.60 -2.36 -35.23
CA GLY A 579 14.93 -1.06 -35.83
C GLY A 579 14.45 0.17 -35.04
N PHE A 580 13.65 -0.02 -33.99
CA PHE A 580 13.26 1.07 -33.09
C PHE A 580 14.38 1.37 -32.10
N VAL A 581 14.67 2.66 -31.91
CA VAL A 581 15.72 3.17 -31.00
C VAL A 581 15.15 3.95 -29.82
N GLU A 582 13.91 4.45 -29.92
CA GLU A 582 13.27 5.18 -28.83
C GLU A 582 12.87 4.24 -27.69
N LYS A 583 13.10 4.67 -26.45
CA LYS A 583 12.92 3.84 -25.25
C LYS A 583 11.53 3.20 -25.17
N ASP A 584 10.49 3.99 -25.35
CA ASP A 584 9.11 3.52 -25.22
C ASP A 584 8.73 2.55 -26.36
N GLN A 585 9.28 2.77 -27.56
CA GLN A 585 9.10 1.86 -28.70
C GLN A 585 9.84 0.55 -28.48
N ILE A 586 11.08 0.60 -27.98
CA ILE A 586 11.86 -0.58 -27.57
C ILE A 586 11.08 -1.41 -26.54
N LEU A 587 10.60 -0.78 -25.47
CA LEU A 587 9.83 -1.46 -24.42
C LEU A 587 8.55 -2.08 -24.99
N ASN A 588 7.84 -1.36 -25.85
CA ASN A 588 6.63 -1.88 -26.50
C ASN A 588 6.92 -3.11 -27.36
N GLU A 589 7.99 -3.08 -28.17
CA GLU A 589 8.39 -4.21 -29.00
C GLU A 589 8.80 -5.42 -28.14
N LEU A 590 9.65 -5.19 -27.13
CA LEU A 590 10.08 -6.23 -26.20
C LEU A 590 8.90 -6.92 -25.53
N GLU A 591 7.84 -6.18 -25.20
CA GLU A 591 6.64 -6.75 -24.57
C GLU A 591 5.75 -7.53 -25.54
N HIS A 592 5.61 -7.08 -26.79
CA HIS A 592 4.52 -7.52 -27.67
C HIS A 592 4.95 -8.31 -28.91
N ALA A 593 6.14 -8.06 -29.46
CA ALA A 593 6.55 -8.63 -30.73
C ALA A 593 6.86 -10.13 -30.62
N VAL A 594 6.49 -10.89 -31.67
CA VAL A 594 6.70 -12.34 -31.75
C VAL A 594 8.15 -12.66 -32.14
N SER A 595 8.71 -11.85 -33.03
CA SER A 595 10.11 -11.92 -33.45
C SER A 595 10.78 -10.61 -33.06
N LEU A 596 11.95 -10.71 -32.45
CA LEU A 596 12.73 -9.59 -31.94
C LEU A 596 14.12 -9.68 -32.55
N ILE A 597 14.51 -8.67 -33.31
CA ILE A 597 15.90 -8.40 -33.67
C ILE A 597 16.40 -7.37 -32.68
N VAL A 598 17.17 -7.83 -31.69
CA VAL A 598 17.62 -6.99 -30.58
C VAL A 598 19.09 -6.66 -30.79
N ARG A 599 19.41 -5.37 -30.66
CA ARG A 599 20.78 -4.88 -30.53
C ARG A 599 21.03 -4.52 -29.08
N ILE A 600 22.03 -5.15 -28.48
CA ILE A 600 22.56 -4.75 -27.18
C ILE A 600 23.99 -4.25 -27.32
N VAL A 601 24.38 -3.34 -26.45
CA VAL A 601 25.75 -2.85 -26.33
C VAL A 601 26.28 -3.09 -24.93
N ARG A 602 27.56 -3.41 -24.83
CA ARG A 602 28.27 -3.41 -23.55
C ARG A 602 28.50 -1.95 -23.16
N VAL A 603 27.86 -1.49 -22.09
CA VAL A 603 28.09 -0.15 -21.56
C VAL A 603 29.34 -0.18 -20.69
N HIS A 604 30.28 0.72 -20.96
CA HIS A 604 31.40 0.94 -20.05
C HIS A 604 30.85 1.55 -18.75
N ALA A 605 31.14 0.90 -17.63
CA ALA A 605 30.64 1.26 -16.31
C ALA A 605 31.18 2.59 -15.82
#